data_AF-A0A7K0PG42-F1
#
_entry.id   AF-A0A7K0PG42-F1
#
_cell.length_a   1.000
_cell.length_b   1.000
_cell.length_c   1.000
_cell.angle_alpha   90.00
_cell.angle_beta   90.00
_cell.angle_gamma   90.00
#
_symmetry.space_group_name_H-M   'P 1'
#
loop_
_entity.id
_entity.type
_entity.pdbx_description
1 polymer ?
#
loop_
_entity_poly.entity_id
_entity_poly.type
_entity_poly.pdbx_seq_one_letter_code
_entity_poly.pdbx_strand_id
1 'polypeptide(L)'
;MLQGLYAAAAGMTAQQTRMDAVSNDLANLNTEGYKGSHLAFRDLLYVRDGVEGVQVGSGAGVSDLGRSRAPGVLRETGRSLDVGLAGRGYLEVTTPGGDPALTR
;
A
#
# COMPACT_ATOMS: atom_id res chain seq x y z
N MET A 1 -29.76 5.74 -13.11
CA MET A 1 -28.70 6.56 -13.76
C MET A 1 -27.72 7.17 -12.77
N LEU A 2 -28.16 7.95 -11.75
CA LEU A 2 -27.23 8.55 -10.77
C LEU A 2 -26.35 7.53 -10.03
N GLN A 3 -26.91 6.40 -9.60
CA GLN A 3 -26.16 5.38 -8.85
C GLN A 3 -25.00 4.77 -9.67
N GLY A 4 -25.18 4.59 -10.97
CA GLY A 4 -24.11 4.11 -11.87
C GLY A 4 -22.99 5.14 -12.03
N LEU A 5 -23.31 6.44 -12.04
CA LEU A 5 -22.31 7.51 -12.07
C LEU A 5 -21.46 7.51 -10.80
N TYR A 6 -22.08 7.33 -9.63
CA TYR A 6 -21.37 7.23 -8.35
C TYR A 6 -20.51 5.97 -8.27
N ALA A 7 -21.00 4.82 -8.74
CA ALA A 7 -20.22 3.59 -8.79
C ALA A 7 -19.01 3.74 -9.73
N ALA A 8 -19.18 4.39 -10.89
CA ALA A 8 -18.09 4.69 -11.81
C ALA A 8 -17.07 5.67 -11.19
N ALA A 9 -17.54 6.73 -10.53
CA ALA A 9 -16.69 7.68 -9.82
C ALA A 9 -15.87 6.99 -8.71
N ALA A 10 -16.51 6.13 -7.90
CA ALA A 10 -15.82 5.34 -6.88
C ALA A 10 -14.74 4.44 -7.47
N GLY A 11 -15.04 3.77 -8.60
CA GLY A 11 -14.06 2.98 -9.35
C GLY A 11 -12.88 3.83 -9.85
N MET A 12 -13.13 5.02 -10.40
CA MET A 12 -12.07 5.93 -10.85
C MET A 12 -11.19 6.39 -9.69
N THR A 13 -11.77 6.78 -8.56
CA THR A 13 -11.01 7.15 -7.35
C THR A 13 -10.15 6.00 -6.87
N ALA A 14 -10.68 4.77 -6.87
CA ALA A 14 -9.92 3.59 -6.49
C ALA A 14 -8.72 3.35 -7.42
N GLN A 15 -8.91 3.52 -8.74
CA GLN A 15 -7.81 3.42 -9.70
C GLN A 15 -6.79 4.55 -9.56
N GLN A 16 -7.20 5.76 -9.23
CA GLN A 16 -6.29 6.87 -8.95
C GLN A 16 -5.39 6.52 -7.76
N THR A 17 -5.97 6.09 -6.64
CA THR A 17 -5.19 5.69 -5.45
C THR A 17 -4.22 4.54 -5.76
N ARG A 18 -4.64 3.59 -6.62
CA ARG A 18 -3.75 2.53 -7.09
C ARG A 18 -2.56 3.11 -7.86
N MET A 19 -2.81 4.03 -8.78
CA MET A 19 -1.78 4.67 -9.59
C MET A 19 -0.81 5.46 -8.73
N ASP A 20 -1.31 6.18 -7.72
CA ASP A 20 -0.49 6.96 -6.79
C ASP A 20 0.44 6.05 -5.97
N ALA A 21 -0.09 4.93 -5.46
CA ALA A 21 0.71 3.96 -4.71
C ALA A 21 1.79 3.30 -5.57
N VAL A 22 1.44 2.86 -6.79
CA VAL A 22 2.42 2.29 -7.73
C VAL A 22 3.48 3.32 -8.11
N SER A 23 3.09 4.57 -8.34
CA SER A 23 4.03 5.66 -8.66
C SER A 23 4.99 5.93 -7.52
N ASN A 24 4.51 5.93 -6.28
CA ASN A 24 5.33 6.09 -5.08
C ASN A 24 6.31 4.92 -4.89
N ASP A 25 5.84 3.69 -5.11
CA ASP A 25 6.69 2.50 -5.00
C ASP A 25 7.77 2.49 -6.10
N LEU A 26 7.45 2.91 -7.32
CA LEU A 26 8.42 3.05 -8.41
C LEU A 26 9.45 4.16 -8.15
N ALA A 27 9.01 5.30 -7.63
CA ALA A 27 9.91 6.40 -7.28
C ALA A 27 10.94 5.99 -6.22
N ASN A 28 10.59 5.04 -5.35
CA ASN A 28 11.44 4.56 -4.27
C ASN A 28 12.05 3.17 -4.52
N LEU A 29 12.07 2.67 -5.76
CA LEU A 29 12.54 1.29 -6.02
C LEU A 29 14.00 1.05 -5.59
N ASN A 30 14.82 2.09 -5.62
CA ASN A 30 16.26 2.03 -5.30
C ASN A 30 16.55 2.54 -3.88
N THR A 31 15.52 2.89 -3.10
CA THR A 31 15.70 3.32 -1.72
C THR A 31 15.93 2.09 -0.84
N GLU A 32 17.11 1.99 -0.25
CA GLU A 32 17.47 0.88 0.63
C GLU A 32 16.48 0.78 1.80
N GLY A 33 16.09 -0.45 2.15
CA GLY A 33 15.12 -0.70 3.23
C GLY A 33 13.66 -0.37 2.90
N TYR A 34 13.36 0.26 1.76
CA TYR A 34 11.99 0.65 1.40
C TYR A 34 11.04 -0.54 1.31
N LYS A 35 9.82 -0.34 1.82
CA LYS A 35 8.74 -1.32 1.73
C LYS A 35 7.61 -0.75 0.90
N GLY A 36 7.29 -1.44 -0.19
CA GLY A 36 6.18 -1.08 -1.08
C GLY A 36 4.84 -1.09 -0.36
N SER A 37 3.95 -0.27 -0.89
CA SER A 37 2.57 -0.11 -0.43
C SER A 37 1.79 -1.40 -0.71
N HIS A 38 0.95 -1.82 0.24
CA HIS A 38 0.09 -2.99 0.08
C HIS A 38 -1.36 -2.53 0.14
N LEU A 39 -1.97 -2.36 -1.03
CA LEU A 39 -3.37 -1.94 -1.16
C LEU A 39 -4.26 -3.14 -1.49
N ALA A 40 -5.45 -3.18 -0.88
CA ALA A 40 -6.54 -4.07 -1.26
C ALA A 40 -7.73 -3.28 -1.79
N PHE A 41 -8.49 -3.91 -2.67
CA PHE A 41 -9.72 -3.36 -3.23
C PHE A 41 -10.89 -4.21 -2.74
N ARG A 42 -11.98 -3.56 -2.37
CA ARG A 42 -13.20 -4.21 -1.89
C ARG A 42 -14.41 -3.65 -2.62
N ASP A 43 -15.42 -4.49 -2.77
CA ASP A 43 -16.72 -4.02 -3.23
C ASP A 43 -17.41 -3.21 -2.12
N LEU A 44 -18.21 -2.24 -2.53
CA LEU A 44 -19.09 -1.48 -1.64
C LEU A 44 -20.44 -2.21 -1.51
N LEU A 45 -21.35 -1.66 -0.71
CA LEU A 45 -22.63 -2.30 -0.41
C LEU A 45 -23.47 -2.54 -1.68
N TYR A 46 -24.20 -3.65 -1.69
CA TYR A 46 -25.20 -3.94 -2.72
C TYR A 46 -26.56 -3.35 -2.31
N VAL A 47 -27.20 -2.62 -3.23
CA VAL A 47 -28.54 -2.08 -3.05
C VAL A 47 -29.54 -2.99 -3.77
N ARG A 48 -30.65 -3.31 -3.11
CA ARG A 48 -31.76 -4.08 -3.71
C ARG A 48 -32.66 -3.12 -4.47
N ASP A 49 -32.82 -3.34 -5.77
CA ASP A 49 -33.57 -2.44 -6.66
C ASP A 49 -35.08 -2.77 -6.73
N GLY A 50 -35.68 -3.15 -5.60
CA GLY A 50 -37.11 -3.49 -5.50
C GLY A 50 -37.56 -4.77 -6.23
N VAL A 51 -36.73 -5.34 -7.12
CA VAL A 51 -36.96 -6.62 -7.81
C VAL A 51 -36.28 -7.75 -7.03
N GLU A 52 -37.02 -8.82 -6.73
CA GLU A 52 -36.45 -10.01 -6.08
C GLU A 52 -35.29 -10.59 -6.90
N GLY A 53 -34.16 -10.83 -6.24
CA GLY A 53 -32.97 -11.40 -6.86
C GLY A 53 -32.03 -10.41 -7.56
N VAL A 54 -32.41 -9.14 -7.75
CA VAL A 54 -31.54 -8.13 -8.37
C VAL A 54 -30.84 -7.30 -7.30
N GLN A 55 -29.50 -7.35 -7.32
CA GLN A 55 -28.62 -6.58 -6.46
C GLN A 55 -27.66 -5.75 -7.31
N VAL A 56 -27.62 -4.44 -7.05
CA VAL A 56 -26.74 -3.49 -7.77
C VAL A 56 -25.61 -3.08 -6.83
N GLY A 57 -24.36 -3.34 -7.23
CA GLY A 57 -23.18 -2.93 -6.47
C GLY A 57 -22.99 -1.42 -6.49
N SER A 58 -22.60 -0.84 -5.35
CA SER A 58 -22.42 0.62 -5.21
C SER A 58 -21.05 1.13 -5.64
N GLY A 59 -20.17 0.27 -6.17
CA GLY A 59 -18.83 0.62 -6.66
C GLY A 59 -17.71 -0.04 -5.86
N ALA A 60 -16.46 0.35 -6.09
CA ALA A 60 -15.30 -0.22 -5.40
C ALA A 60 -14.65 0.80 -4.45
N GLY A 61 -14.11 0.30 -3.33
CA GLY A 61 -13.33 1.07 -2.37
C GLY A 61 -11.90 0.52 -2.23
N VAL A 62 -10.99 1.37 -1.76
CA VAL A 62 -9.59 1.00 -1.44
C VAL A 62 -9.45 0.80 0.06
N SER A 63 -8.62 -0.17 0.45
CA SER A 63 -8.20 -0.40 1.82
C SER A 63 -6.68 -0.49 1.85
N ASP A 64 -6.05 0.36 2.67
CA ASP A 64 -4.62 0.30 2.90
C ASP A 64 -4.31 -0.83 3.89
N LEU A 65 -3.57 -1.85 3.44
CA LEU A 65 -3.09 -2.95 4.28
C LEU A 65 -1.70 -2.67 4.87
N GLY A 66 -1.18 -1.47 4.66
CA GLY A 66 0.11 -0.99 5.14
C GLY A 66 1.23 -1.29 4.16
N ARG A 67 2.38 -1.71 4.69
CA ARG A 67 3.60 -1.95 3.90
C ARG A 67 3.91 -3.44 3.81
N SER A 68 4.46 -3.86 2.68
CA SER A 68 4.93 -5.24 2.51
C SER A 68 6.00 -5.58 3.56
N ARG A 69 5.83 -6.73 4.23
CA ARG A 69 6.81 -7.25 5.21
C ARG A 69 7.76 -8.27 4.59
N ALA A 70 7.67 -8.52 3.29
CA ALA A 70 8.53 -9.47 2.60
C ALA A 70 10.01 -8.99 2.67
N PRO A 71 10.97 -9.91 2.92
CA PRO A 71 12.38 -9.59 2.80
C PRO A 71 12.73 -9.30 1.33
N GLY A 72 13.57 -8.28 1.12
CA GLY A 72 14.17 -8.02 -0.18
C GLY A 72 15.47 -8.80 -0.36
N VAL A 73 16.09 -8.65 -1.52
CA VAL A 73 17.43 -9.22 -1.78
C VAL A 73 18.47 -8.32 -1.13
N LEU A 74 19.38 -8.91 -0.36
CA LEU A 74 20.55 -8.20 0.15
C LEU A 74 21.65 -8.20 -0.90
N ARG A 75 22.27 -7.05 -1.13
CA ARG A 75 23.41 -6.88 -2.03
C ARG A 75 24.66 -6.56 -1.22
N GLU A 76 25.71 -7.33 -1.42
CA GLU A 76 27.00 -7.04 -0.81
C GLU A 76 27.63 -5.79 -1.45
N THR A 77 28.09 -4.85 -0.62
CA THR A 77 28.69 -3.59 -1.06
C THR A 77 30.21 -3.55 -0.89
N GLY A 78 30.79 -4.48 -0.12
CA GLY A 78 32.22 -4.52 0.20
C GLY A 78 32.69 -3.46 1.20
N ARG A 79 31.78 -2.67 1.80
CA ARG A 79 32.11 -1.64 2.80
C ARG A 79 31.88 -2.19 4.20
N SER A 80 32.84 -1.99 5.10
CA SER A 80 32.79 -2.52 6.47
C SER A 80 31.68 -1.95 7.35
N LEU A 81 31.12 -0.80 6.99
CA LEU A 81 30.06 -0.11 7.74
C LEU A 81 28.67 -0.32 7.15
N ASP A 82 28.55 -1.05 6.04
CA ASP A 82 27.26 -1.34 5.43
C ASP A 82 26.72 -2.63 6.05
N VAL A 83 25.66 -2.50 6.85
CA VAL A 83 25.04 -3.61 7.57
C VAL A 83 23.63 -3.84 7.03
N GLY A 84 23.37 -5.07 6.58
CA GLY A 84 22.04 -5.52 6.17
C GLY A 84 21.47 -6.55 7.13
N LEU A 85 20.18 -6.43 7.45
CA LEU A 85 19.47 -7.40 8.30
C LEU A 85 18.87 -8.55 7.48
N ALA A 86 19.41 -9.76 7.67
CA ALA A 86 18.82 -11.00 7.19
C ALA A 86 17.66 -11.44 8.11
N GLY A 87 16.43 -11.48 7.58
CA GLY A 87 15.24 -11.94 8.32
C GLY A 87 14.34 -10.82 8.85
N ARG A 88 13.70 -11.04 10.00
CA ARG A 88 12.78 -10.06 10.62
C ARG A 88 13.54 -9.22 11.64
N GLY A 89 13.17 -7.93 11.75
CA GLY A 89 13.77 -7.00 12.68
C GLY A 89 14.00 -5.62 12.06
N TYR A 90 14.41 -4.69 12.91
CA TYR A 90 14.79 -3.32 12.59
C TYR A 90 16.05 -2.97 13.38
N LEU A 91 16.84 -2.04 12.85
CA LEU A 91 17.92 -1.39 13.58
C LEU A 91 17.32 -0.22 14.37
N GLU A 92 17.65 -0.13 15.66
CA GLU A 92 17.33 1.05 16.46
C GLU A 92 18.45 2.08 16.31
N VAL A 93 18.07 3.33 16.06
CA VAL A 93 18.98 4.48 15.95
C VAL A 93 18.46 5.61 16.83
N THR A 94 19.37 6.34 17.44
CA THR A 94 19.02 7.53 18.21
C THR A 94 18.94 8.73 17.27
N THR A 95 17.79 9.40 17.25
CA THR A 95 17.62 10.64 16.49
C THR A 95 18.44 11.78 17.12
N PRO A 96 18.67 12.89 16.39
CA PRO A 96 19.36 14.04 16.97
C PRO A 96 18.68 14.63 18.21
N GLY A 97 17.37 14.38 18.39
CA GLY A 97 16.61 14.79 19.57
C GLY A 97 16.77 13.88 20.79
N GLY A 98 17.46 12.74 20.66
CA GLY A 98 17.63 11.74 21.72
C GLY A 98 16.58 10.63 21.71
N ASP A 99 15.55 10.73 20.88
CA ASP A 99 14.50 9.71 20.79
C ASP A 99 14.95 8.50 19.95
N PRO A 100 14.54 7.27 20.31
CA PRO A 100 14.79 6.09 19.49
C PRO A 100 13.92 6.09 18.22
N ALA A 101 14.51 5.69 17.11
CA ALA A 101 13.85 5.47 15.83
C ALA A 101 14.26 4.11 15.25
N LEU A 102 13.41 3.54 14.40
CA LEU A 102 13.64 2.25 13.76
C LEU A 102 13.94 2.43 12.28
N THR A 103 14.97 1.74 11.77
CA THR A 103 15.36 1.76 10.36
C THR A 103 15.69 0.35 9.86
N ARG A 104 15.78 0.17 8.55
CA ARG A 104 16.16 -1.09 7.90
C ARG A 104 16.99 -0.82 6.65
#